data_AF-A0AAD3HMJ8-F1
#
_entry.id   AF-A0AAD3HMJ8-F1
#
_cell.length_a   1.000
_cell.length_b   1.000
_cell.length_c   1.000
_cell.angle_alpha   90.00
_cell.angle_beta   90.00
_cell.angle_gamma   90.00
#
_symmetry.space_group_name_H-M   'P 1'
#
loop_
_entity.id
_entity.type
_entity.pdbx_description
1 polymer ?
#
loop_
_entity_poly.entity_id
_entity_poly.type
_entity_poly.pdbx_seq_one_letter_code
_entity_poly.pdbx_strand_id
1 'polypeptide(L)'
;MAWVACQTKLSYKYRRRTHTVTPDLEEAYLRVDVSCGSEACDTCRVGTTPLTTASSFGDAGAGSWYGSAPTATLSASAPYYLIPDAAALSELLELFELPDISNYIVLASCVRQLSQRGAGRKVARLRALYRDRRRRAVLFADLHCLDTALAAAGADDSLPPALAAGLYYARHLGARLPVVVLSDPLAAAAAAEAEAEAAAEGGGDGSAGGGPISPALAANLAEAAAAGVTVLSAADYVSRYWPPGSPVSELYDSLCAAKLAAAAADGGGGGGDVSYSPHLSQQEVEEGLAAGELLRGVLRVSRRFPREAVVDCGHGPDAAGGRLVRVSGRGAMNRAMEGDLVAVRLLPPGAADGSG
;
A
#
# COMPACT_ATOMS: atom_id res chain seq x y z
N MET A 1 -0.59 34.03 5.88
CA MET A 1 -0.72 32.56 6.03
C MET A 1 -0.64 32.24 7.51
N ALA A 2 -1.70 31.71 8.11
CA ALA A 2 -1.74 31.38 9.53
C ALA A 2 -1.71 29.85 9.67
N TRP A 3 -0.52 29.28 9.90
CA TRP A 3 -0.38 27.91 10.38
C TRP A 3 -0.65 27.91 11.89
N VAL A 4 -1.27 26.84 12.40
CA VAL A 4 -1.76 26.76 13.79
C VAL A 4 -0.79 26.00 14.68
N ALA A 5 -0.10 25.01 14.13
CA ALA A 5 0.88 24.20 14.82
C ALA A 5 1.97 23.74 13.84
N CYS A 6 3.12 23.34 14.37
CA CYS A 6 4.19 22.71 13.61
C CYS A 6 4.49 21.34 14.22
N GLN A 7 4.46 20.30 13.41
CA GLN A 7 4.91 18.96 13.79
C GLN A 7 6.32 18.74 13.24
N THR A 8 7.18 18.16 14.06
CA THR A 8 8.53 17.80 13.65
C THR A 8 8.66 16.29 13.61
N LYS A 9 9.20 15.75 12.51
CA LYS A 9 9.49 14.34 12.35
C LYS A 9 10.98 14.16 12.13
N LEU A 10 11.64 13.58 13.13
CA LEU A 10 13.02 13.15 12.98
C LEU A 10 13.03 11.77 12.32
N SER A 11 13.69 11.67 11.17
CA SER A 11 13.93 10.42 10.47
C SER A 11 15.43 10.22 10.24
N TYR A 12 15.80 9.00 9.86
CA TYR A 12 17.19 8.66 9.58
C TYR A 12 17.29 8.09 8.18
N LYS A 13 18.13 8.70 7.34
CA LYS A 13 18.34 8.26 5.97
C LYS A 13 19.65 7.51 5.87
N TYR A 14 19.55 6.22 5.54
CA TYR A 14 20.72 5.41 5.22
C TYR A 14 21.16 5.66 3.77
N ARG A 15 22.39 6.16 3.59
CA ARG A 15 22.98 6.38 2.27
C ARG A 15 23.82 5.17 1.87
N ARG A 16 23.27 4.35 0.98
CA ARG A 16 23.95 3.12 0.49
C ARG A 16 25.36 3.36 -0.08
N ARG A 17 25.59 4.50 -0.75
CA ARG A 17 26.90 4.81 -1.36
C ARG A 17 28.01 5.09 -0.34
N THR A 18 27.66 5.74 0.77
CA THR A 18 28.62 6.18 1.80
C THR A 18 28.55 5.34 3.07
N HIS A 19 27.59 4.41 3.16
CA HIS A 19 27.26 3.65 4.37
C HIS A 19 27.02 4.53 5.60
N THR A 20 26.64 5.80 5.40
CA THR A 20 26.36 6.74 6.48
C THR A 20 24.88 6.84 6.76
N VAL A 21 24.54 6.97 8.04
CA VAL A 21 23.20 7.30 8.52
C VAL A 21 23.19 8.79 8.85
N THR A 22 22.35 9.56 8.16
CA THR A 22 22.21 11.01 8.43
C THR A 22 20.84 11.30 9.00
N PRO A 23 20.73 12.11 10.08
CA PRO A 23 19.43 12.59 10.53
C PRO A 23 18.80 13.47 9.45
N ASP A 24 17.50 13.33 9.27
CA ASP A 24 16.68 14.07 8.31
C ASP A 24 15.45 14.57 9.07
N LEU A 25 15.40 15.89 9.30
CA LEU A 25 14.35 16.55 10.07
C LEU A 25 13.34 17.14 9.09
N GLU A 26 12.10 16.64 9.15
CA GLU A 26 10.98 17.15 8.37
C GLU A 26 10.05 17.97 9.28
N GLU A 27 9.73 19.20 8.88
CA GLU A 27 8.76 20.05 9.55
C GLU A 27 7.45 20.08 8.75
N ALA A 28 6.34 19.74 9.40
CA ALA A 28 5.01 19.79 8.83
C ALA A 28 4.19 20.89 9.51
N TYR A 29 3.95 21.97 8.76
CA TYR A 29 3.13 23.09 9.22
C TYR A 29 1.65 22.76 9.04
N LEU A 30 0.91 22.70 10.15
CA LEU A 30 -0.52 22.38 10.20
C LEU A 30 -1.38 23.62 9.99
N ARG A 31 -2.42 23.47 9.18
CA ARG A 31 -3.23 24.54 8.63
C ARG A 31 -4.72 24.21 8.71
N VAL A 32 -5.53 25.25 8.87
CA VAL A 32 -7.01 25.17 8.83
C VAL A 32 -7.60 25.68 7.53
N ASP A 33 -6.78 26.30 6.67
CA ASP A 33 -7.16 26.88 5.38
C ASP A 33 -6.86 25.94 4.20
N VAL A 34 -6.79 24.63 4.43
CA VAL A 34 -6.59 23.63 3.38
C VAL A 34 -7.90 23.42 2.62
N SER A 35 -7.94 23.81 1.35
CA SER A 35 -9.12 23.68 0.50
C SER A 35 -9.53 22.21 0.31
N CYS A 36 -10.81 21.89 0.57
CA CYS A 36 -11.38 20.57 0.29
C CYS A 36 -11.63 20.31 -1.22
N GLY A 37 -11.65 21.36 -2.05
CA GLY A 37 -11.85 21.26 -3.49
C GLY A 37 -13.25 20.80 -3.94
N SER A 38 -14.24 20.81 -3.06
CA SER A 38 -15.64 20.51 -3.37
C SER A 38 -16.44 21.77 -3.70
N GLU A 39 -17.22 21.72 -4.79
CA GLU A 39 -18.21 22.75 -5.14
C GLU A 39 -19.39 22.80 -4.14
N ALA A 40 -19.60 21.74 -3.34
CA ALA A 40 -20.64 21.70 -2.31
C ALA A 40 -20.23 22.38 -0.99
N CYS A 41 -18.98 22.83 -0.89
CA CYS A 41 -18.44 23.46 0.31
C CYS A 41 -18.62 24.98 0.30
N ASP A 42 -19.35 25.49 1.31
CA ASP A 42 -19.60 26.92 1.48
C ASP A 42 -18.39 27.65 2.13
N THR A 43 -17.53 26.92 2.85
CA THR A 43 -16.42 27.48 3.64
C THR A 43 -15.12 27.63 2.83
N CYS A 44 -14.75 26.60 2.07
CA CYS A 44 -13.46 26.54 1.36
C CYS A 44 -13.40 27.41 0.09
N ARG A 45 -14.52 27.99 -0.35
CA ARG A 45 -14.63 28.87 -1.53
C ARG A 45 -13.81 28.39 -2.75
N VAL A 46 -14.17 27.21 -3.24
CA VAL A 46 -13.57 26.65 -4.44
C VAL A 46 -14.00 27.49 -5.65
N GLY A 47 -13.04 28.08 -6.37
CA GLY A 47 -13.31 28.79 -7.64
C GLY A 47 -13.67 30.28 -7.55
N THR A 48 -13.53 30.95 -6.41
CA THR A 48 -13.67 32.43 -6.31
C THR A 48 -12.32 33.14 -6.15
N THR A 49 -11.39 32.90 -7.06
CA THR A 49 -10.54 34.01 -7.52
C THR A 49 -11.24 34.60 -8.73
N PRO A 50 -11.77 35.84 -8.69
CA PRO A 50 -12.26 36.46 -9.91
C PRO A 50 -11.11 36.50 -10.90
N LEU A 51 -11.41 36.13 -12.14
CA LEU A 51 -10.52 36.24 -13.29
C LEU A 51 -10.33 37.72 -13.66
N THR A 52 -9.96 38.58 -12.70
CA THR A 52 -9.76 40.00 -12.92
C THR A 52 -8.35 40.38 -12.51
N THR A 53 -7.63 40.81 -13.54
CA THR A 53 -6.34 41.50 -13.56
C THR A 53 -5.16 40.69 -13.04
N ALA A 54 -4.47 40.10 -14.03
CA ALA A 54 -3.02 40.13 -14.06
C ALA A 54 -2.48 41.40 -13.37
N SER A 55 -1.84 41.23 -12.22
CA SER A 55 -0.63 41.98 -11.96
C SER A 55 0.49 41.19 -12.59
N SER A 56 0.75 41.54 -13.85
CA SER A 56 2.07 41.46 -14.44
C SER A 56 3.11 42.00 -13.45
N PHE A 57 4.32 41.44 -13.50
CA PHE A 57 5.47 41.65 -12.62
C PHE A 57 5.52 40.72 -11.39
N GLY A 58 5.98 39.49 -11.63
CA GLY A 58 6.39 38.60 -10.56
C GLY A 58 6.62 37.19 -11.09
N ASP A 59 7.85 36.95 -11.50
CA ASP A 59 8.47 35.68 -11.90
C ASP A 59 7.66 34.42 -11.58
N ALA A 60 7.38 33.61 -12.61
CA ALA A 60 6.88 32.25 -12.52
C ALA A 60 8.01 31.31 -12.02
N GLY A 61 8.64 31.71 -10.91
CA GLY A 61 9.67 30.99 -10.20
C GLY A 61 9.04 29.97 -9.26
N ALA A 62 9.50 28.73 -9.40
CA ALA A 62 9.28 27.61 -8.49
C ALA A 62 9.20 28.06 -7.01
N GLY A 63 8.02 27.94 -6.38
CA GLY A 63 7.91 28.26 -4.96
C GLY A 63 6.54 28.13 -4.30
N SER A 64 5.42 28.27 -5.01
CA SER A 64 4.09 28.16 -4.38
C SER A 64 3.45 26.79 -4.63
N TRP A 65 3.81 25.81 -3.82
CA TRP A 65 3.22 24.45 -3.87
C TRP A 65 1.99 24.31 -2.96
N TYR A 66 1.69 25.31 -2.11
CA TYR A 66 0.70 25.22 -1.04
C TYR A 66 -0.18 26.48 -0.96
N GLY A 67 -1.05 26.63 -1.94
CA GLY A 67 -1.99 27.76 -2.04
C GLY A 67 -2.63 27.94 -3.41
N SER A 68 -2.20 27.20 -4.43
CA SER A 68 -2.96 27.14 -5.69
C SER A 68 -4.31 26.47 -5.43
N ALA A 69 -5.38 27.13 -5.86
CA ALA A 69 -6.69 26.53 -5.99
C ALA A 69 -6.55 25.14 -6.64
N PRO A 70 -7.32 24.14 -6.17
CA PRO A 70 -7.19 22.79 -6.69
C PRO A 70 -7.34 22.81 -8.21
N THR A 71 -6.47 22.08 -8.92
CA THR A 71 -6.42 22.13 -10.38
C THR A 71 -7.77 21.75 -10.99
N ALA A 72 -8.50 20.86 -10.32
CA ALA A 72 -9.85 20.42 -10.62
C ALA A 72 -10.77 20.63 -9.40
N THR A 73 -12.08 20.50 -9.60
CA THR A 73 -13.10 20.62 -8.56
C THR A 73 -13.97 19.38 -8.53
N LEU A 74 -14.35 18.94 -7.32
CA LEU A 74 -15.35 17.90 -7.13
C LEU A 74 -16.74 18.52 -7.37
N SER A 75 -17.55 17.85 -8.17
CA SER A 75 -18.89 18.33 -8.50
C SER A 75 -19.81 18.30 -7.28
N ALA A 76 -20.61 19.36 -7.07
CA ALA A 76 -21.65 19.34 -6.04
C ALA A 76 -22.82 18.40 -6.40
N SER A 77 -22.99 18.09 -7.70
CA SER A 77 -24.01 17.18 -8.21
C SER A 77 -23.58 15.72 -8.27
N ALA A 78 -22.35 15.40 -7.81
CA ALA A 78 -21.89 14.02 -7.79
C ALA A 78 -22.75 13.18 -6.83
N PRO A 79 -23.05 11.91 -7.15
CA PRO A 79 -23.84 11.06 -6.26
C PRO A 79 -23.09 10.71 -4.98
N TYR A 80 -21.75 10.64 -5.03
CA TYR A 80 -20.85 10.38 -3.91
C TYR A 80 -19.44 10.88 -4.24
N TYR A 81 -18.58 11.01 -3.23
CA TYR A 81 -17.13 11.21 -3.39
C TYR A 81 -16.36 9.96 -3.06
N LEU A 82 -15.34 9.65 -3.86
CA LEU A 82 -14.54 8.44 -3.71
C LEU A 82 -13.16 8.76 -3.12
N ILE A 83 -12.74 8.07 -2.06
CA ILE A 83 -11.42 8.22 -1.43
C ILE A 83 -10.70 6.87 -1.48
N PRO A 84 -9.84 6.62 -2.47
CA PRO A 84 -9.04 5.41 -2.50
C PRO A 84 -7.84 5.50 -1.56
N ASP A 85 -7.55 4.39 -0.88
CA ASP A 85 -6.33 4.25 -0.10
C ASP A 85 -5.08 4.05 -0.99
N ALA A 86 -3.91 3.93 -0.36
CA ALA A 86 -2.66 3.74 -1.09
C ALA A 86 -2.56 2.36 -1.79
N ALA A 87 -3.26 1.34 -1.29
CA ALA A 87 -3.26 0.00 -1.89
C ALA A 87 -4.13 -0.01 -3.15
N ALA A 88 -5.36 0.49 -3.05
CA ALA A 88 -6.28 0.67 -4.16
C ALA A 88 -5.67 1.53 -5.28
N LEU A 89 -5.03 2.67 -4.94
CA LEU A 89 -4.32 3.49 -5.93
C LEU A 89 -3.13 2.79 -6.60
N SER A 90 -2.50 1.82 -5.92
CA SER A 90 -1.42 1.04 -6.50
C SER A 90 -1.95 -0.06 -7.42
N GLU A 91 -2.94 -0.81 -6.97
CA GLU A 91 -3.42 -2.03 -7.63
C GLU A 91 -4.45 -1.76 -8.73
N LEU A 92 -5.23 -0.69 -8.58
CA LEU A 92 -6.36 -0.36 -9.44
C LEU A 92 -6.17 0.99 -10.16
N LEU A 93 -4.92 1.41 -10.39
CA LEU A 93 -4.62 2.71 -11.00
C LEU A 93 -5.28 2.86 -12.38
N GLU A 94 -5.30 1.78 -13.16
CA GLU A 94 -5.93 1.68 -14.47
C GLU A 94 -7.43 1.98 -14.41
N LEU A 95 -8.09 1.64 -13.31
CA LEU A 95 -9.52 1.91 -13.10
C LEU A 95 -9.77 3.43 -13.01
N PHE A 96 -8.91 4.16 -12.30
CA PHE A 96 -8.97 5.63 -12.18
C PHE A 96 -8.56 6.39 -13.46
N GLU A 97 -7.99 5.69 -14.44
CA GLU A 97 -7.71 6.23 -15.78
C GLU A 97 -8.92 6.17 -16.71
N LEU A 98 -9.97 5.42 -16.36
CA LEU A 98 -11.24 5.42 -17.11
C LEU A 98 -12.00 6.72 -16.88
N PRO A 99 -12.66 7.28 -17.93
CA PRO A 99 -13.40 8.54 -17.81
C PRO A 99 -14.68 8.41 -17.00
N ASP A 100 -15.20 7.20 -16.85
CA ASP A 100 -16.43 6.92 -16.13
C ASP A 100 -16.28 7.17 -14.62
N ILE A 101 -15.09 6.92 -14.06
CA ILE A 101 -14.77 7.20 -12.67
C ILE A 101 -14.29 8.65 -12.54
N SER A 102 -15.04 9.44 -11.78
CA SER A 102 -14.78 10.86 -11.53
C SER A 102 -15.12 11.24 -10.09
N ASN A 103 -14.78 12.46 -9.68
CA ASN A 103 -15.06 12.98 -8.33
C ASN A 103 -14.39 12.16 -7.20
N TYR A 104 -13.12 11.81 -7.40
CA TYR A 104 -12.31 11.13 -6.40
C TYR A 104 -11.26 12.04 -5.78
N ILE A 105 -10.94 11.78 -4.52
CA ILE A 105 -10.01 12.55 -3.69
C ILE A 105 -8.76 11.71 -3.49
N VAL A 106 -7.63 12.21 -3.99
CA VAL A 106 -6.32 11.60 -3.80
C VAL A 106 -5.66 12.26 -2.59
N LEU A 107 -5.25 11.48 -1.61
CA LEU A 107 -4.57 11.98 -0.41
C LEU A 107 -3.07 12.17 -0.65
N ALA A 108 -2.49 13.27 -0.16
CA ALA A 108 -1.06 13.52 -0.27
C ALA A 108 -0.24 12.47 0.49
N SER A 109 -0.74 11.98 1.64
CA SER A 109 -0.14 10.84 2.35
C SER A 109 -0.07 9.57 1.48
N CYS A 110 -1.13 9.22 0.75
CA CYS A 110 -1.16 8.07 -0.15
C CYS A 110 -0.12 8.22 -1.29
N VAL A 111 -0.01 9.41 -1.89
CA VAL A 111 1.02 9.69 -2.91
C VAL A 111 2.43 9.55 -2.33
N ARG A 112 2.64 10.01 -1.09
CA ARG A 112 3.92 9.87 -0.37
C ARG A 112 4.26 8.40 -0.11
N GLN A 113 3.30 7.61 0.36
CA GLN A 113 3.47 6.17 0.59
C GLN A 113 3.84 5.42 -0.69
N LEU A 114 3.14 5.70 -1.80
CA LEU A 114 3.46 5.12 -3.12
C LEU A 114 4.87 5.49 -3.60
N SER A 115 5.28 6.74 -3.37
CA SER A 115 6.62 7.22 -3.72
C SER A 115 7.70 6.49 -2.92
N GLN A 116 7.48 6.27 -1.62
CA GLN A 116 8.41 5.57 -0.73
C GLN A 116 8.53 4.08 -1.07
N ARG A 117 7.46 3.44 -1.54
CA ARG A 117 7.46 2.04 -2.03
C ARG A 117 8.18 1.86 -3.38
N GLY A 118 8.77 2.91 -3.95
CA GLY A 118 9.50 2.84 -5.22
C GLY A 118 8.60 2.81 -6.46
N ALA A 119 7.30 3.12 -6.33
CA ALA A 119 6.33 3.09 -7.43
C ALA A 119 6.37 4.36 -8.30
N GLY A 120 7.56 4.84 -8.67
CA GLY A 120 7.75 6.15 -9.32
C GLY A 120 6.97 6.35 -10.62
N ARG A 121 6.81 5.29 -11.43
CA ARG A 121 5.99 5.32 -12.66
C ARG A 121 4.50 5.49 -12.35
N LYS A 122 3.98 4.75 -11.36
CA LYS A 122 2.58 4.86 -10.91
C LYS A 122 2.30 6.24 -10.34
N VAL A 123 3.23 6.77 -9.54
CA VAL A 123 3.13 8.14 -9.01
C VAL A 123 3.09 9.16 -10.15
N ALA A 124 3.94 9.04 -11.18
CA ALA A 124 3.90 9.95 -12.32
C ALA A 124 2.56 9.92 -13.07
N ARG A 125 1.98 8.73 -13.30
CA ARG A 125 0.63 8.55 -13.86
C ARG A 125 -0.44 9.18 -12.97
N LEU A 126 -0.42 8.91 -11.66
CA LEU A 126 -1.33 9.51 -10.68
C LEU A 126 -1.23 11.04 -10.65
N ARG A 127 -0.03 11.61 -10.78
CA ARG A 127 0.16 13.06 -10.89
C ARG A 127 -0.45 13.64 -12.16
N ALA A 128 -0.47 12.88 -13.26
CA ALA A 128 -1.16 13.31 -14.47
C ALA A 128 -2.69 13.31 -14.26
N LEU A 129 -3.23 12.32 -13.55
CA LEU A 129 -4.67 12.20 -13.27
C LEU A 129 -5.25 13.39 -12.52
N TYR A 130 -4.70 13.76 -11.36
CA TYR A 130 -5.25 14.89 -10.58
C TYR A 130 -4.87 16.28 -11.15
N ARG A 131 -3.99 16.34 -12.15
CA ARG A 131 -3.73 17.56 -12.92
C ARG A 131 -4.70 17.73 -14.08
N ASP A 132 -5.30 16.65 -14.56
CA ASP A 132 -6.32 16.69 -15.59
C ASP A 132 -7.67 17.13 -14.99
N ARG A 133 -8.12 18.32 -15.39
CA ARG A 133 -9.40 18.90 -14.95
C ARG A 133 -10.61 18.05 -15.30
N ARG A 134 -10.53 17.27 -16.38
CA ARG A 134 -11.65 16.45 -16.88
C ARG A 134 -11.97 15.29 -15.95
N ARG A 135 -10.97 14.82 -15.19
CA ARG A 135 -11.11 13.70 -14.25
C ARG A 135 -11.84 14.08 -12.96
N ARG A 136 -11.97 15.38 -12.68
CA ARG A 136 -12.52 15.89 -11.41
C ARG A 136 -11.86 15.20 -10.20
N ALA A 137 -10.54 15.03 -10.29
CA ALA A 137 -9.72 14.40 -9.27
C ALA A 137 -8.99 15.49 -8.49
N VAL A 138 -9.15 15.51 -7.17
CA VAL A 138 -8.53 16.54 -6.31
C VAL A 138 -7.42 15.91 -5.48
N LEU A 139 -6.26 16.57 -5.45
CA LEU A 139 -5.21 16.26 -4.48
C LEU A 139 -5.51 17.01 -3.17
N PHE A 140 -5.86 16.27 -2.11
CA PHE A 140 -6.08 16.85 -0.79
C PHE A 140 -4.79 16.79 0.05
N ALA A 141 -4.39 17.93 0.60
CA ALA A 141 -3.16 18.07 1.39
C ALA A 141 -3.39 17.66 2.86
N ASP A 142 -3.81 16.41 3.07
CA ASP A 142 -4.10 15.80 4.37
C ASP A 142 -2.93 15.93 5.36
N LEU A 143 -1.68 15.82 4.88
CA LEU A 143 -0.46 16.00 5.69
C LEU A 143 -0.31 17.39 6.33
N HIS A 144 -1.00 18.40 5.81
CA HIS A 144 -0.96 19.78 6.32
C HIS A 144 -2.30 20.25 6.86
N CYS A 145 -3.37 19.47 6.73
CA CYS A 145 -4.67 19.80 7.29
C CYS A 145 -4.68 19.42 8.77
N LEU A 146 -4.98 20.39 9.64
CA LEU A 146 -4.95 20.20 11.10
C LEU A 146 -5.73 18.96 11.55
N ASP A 147 -6.91 18.74 10.96
CA ASP A 147 -7.83 17.67 11.36
C ASP A 147 -7.41 16.28 10.88
N THR A 148 -6.58 16.19 9.83
CA THR A 148 -6.23 14.90 9.19
C THR A 148 -4.74 14.57 9.26
N ALA A 149 -3.87 15.53 9.60
CA ALA A 149 -2.43 15.38 9.55
C ALA A 149 -1.88 14.29 10.48
N LEU A 150 -2.49 14.10 11.66
CA LEU A 150 -2.09 13.05 12.60
C LEU A 150 -2.28 11.65 12.01
N ALA A 151 -3.48 11.38 11.47
CA ALA A 151 -3.76 10.13 10.76
C ALA A 151 -2.87 9.97 9.52
N ALA A 152 -2.71 11.04 8.73
CA ALA A 152 -1.87 11.07 7.53
C ALA A 152 -0.37 10.82 7.80
N ALA A 153 0.10 11.18 9.00
CA ALA A 153 1.46 10.89 9.46
C ALA A 153 1.67 9.43 9.85
N GLY A 154 0.59 8.65 10.01
CA GLY A 154 0.60 7.28 10.52
C GLY A 154 0.85 7.23 12.02
N ALA A 155 0.35 8.21 12.78
CA ALA A 155 0.52 8.26 14.23
C ALA A 155 -0.43 7.31 14.99
N ASP A 156 -1.56 6.94 14.37
CA ASP A 156 -2.59 6.12 14.96
C ASP A 156 -3.08 5.07 13.94
N ASP A 157 -2.84 3.80 14.25
CA ASP A 157 -3.27 2.67 13.41
C ASP A 157 -4.79 2.45 13.46
N SER A 158 -5.47 2.97 14.49
CA SER A 158 -6.92 2.88 14.63
C SER A 158 -7.66 3.87 13.72
N LEU A 159 -6.97 4.88 13.19
CA LEU A 159 -7.55 5.87 12.28
C LEU A 159 -6.70 6.04 11.03
N PRO A 160 -6.80 5.12 10.06
CA PRO A 160 -6.02 5.21 8.82
C PRO A 160 -6.35 6.47 8.02
N PRO A 161 -5.40 6.99 7.19
CA PRO A 161 -5.56 8.26 6.48
C PRO A 161 -6.84 8.35 5.63
N ALA A 162 -7.22 7.25 4.96
CA ALA A 162 -8.41 7.20 4.12
C ALA A 162 -9.70 7.34 4.93
N LEU A 163 -9.77 6.70 6.10
CA LEU A 163 -10.90 6.80 7.02
C LEU A 163 -10.99 8.20 7.66
N ALA A 164 -9.84 8.74 8.09
CA ALA A 164 -9.75 10.09 8.63
C ALA A 164 -10.21 11.15 7.63
N ALA A 165 -9.77 11.04 6.37
CA ALA A 165 -10.22 11.92 5.30
C ALA A 165 -11.72 11.76 5.03
N GLY A 166 -12.25 10.52 5.04
CA GLY A 166 -13.67 10.26 4.91
C GLY A 166 -14.51 10.99 5.96
N LEU A 167 -14.13 10.83 7.24
CA LEU A 167 -14.75 11.53 8.36
C LEU A 167 -14.65 13.05 8.24
N TYR A 168 -13.48 13.56 7.84
CA TYR A 168 -13.28 14.99 7.59
C TYR A 168 -14.25 15.50 6.52
N TYR A 169 -14.31 14.88 5.35
CA TYR A 169 -15.18 15.31 4.26
C TYR A 169 -16.67 15.20 4.63
N ALA A 170 -17.07 14.12 5.31
CA ALA A 170 -18.46 13.94 5.76
C ALA A 170 -18.88 15.06 6.72
N ARG A 171 -18.06 15.37 7.73
CA ARG A 171 -18.32 16.45 8.69
C ARG A 171 -18.25 17.83 8.04
N HIS A 172 -17.22 18.07 7.24
CA HIS A 172 -16.95 19.36 6.61
C HIS A 172 -18.04 19.77 5.60
N LEU A 173 -18.62 18.80 4.89
CA LEU A 173 -19.72 19.00 3.96
C LEU A 173 -21.11 18.89 4.64
N GLY A 174 -21.14 18.66 5.96
CA GLY A 174 -22.39 18.52 6.71
C GLY A 174 -23.27 17.36 6.23
N ALA A 175 -22.66 16.23 5.85
CA ALA A 175 -23.32 15.04 5.32
C ALA A 175 -24.22 15.28 4.07
N ARG A 176 -23.99 16.38 3.33
CA ARG A 176 -24.73 16.69 2.09
C ARG A 176 -24.47 15.69 0.97
N LEU A 177 -23.29 15.08 0.96
CA LEU A 177 -22.87 14.09 -0.03
C LEU A 177 -22.28 12.87 0.67
N PRO A 178 -22.68 11.65 0.30
CA PRO A 178 -22.08 10.44 0.84
C PRO A 178 -20.62 10.31 0.38
N VAL A 179 -19.78 9.80 1.26
CA VAL A 179 -18.36 9.57 0.97
C VAL A 179 -18.10 8.07 0.97
N VAL A 180 -17.48 7.57 -0.09
CA VAL A 180 -17.09 6.18 -0.25
C VAL A 180 -15.58 6.06 -0.09
N VAL A 181 -15.13 5.30 0.91
CA VAL A 181 -13.72 4.97 1.10
C VAL A 181 -13.45 3.62 0.43
N LEU A 182 -12.52 3.59 -0.51
CA LEU A 182 -12.12 2.38 -1.23
C LEU A 182 -10.85 1.80 -0.60
N SER A 183 -11.02 0.74 0.17
CA SER A 183 -9.92 0.08 0.89
C SER A 183 -10.33 -1.34 1.28
N ASP A 184 -9.71 -2.33 0.64
CA ASP A 184 -9.90 -3.74 0.97
C ASP A 184 -9.61 -4.08 2.44
N PRO A 185 -8.51 -3.63 3.09
CA PRO A 185 -8.26 -3.96 4.49
C PRO A 185 -9.27 -3.32 5.44
N LEU A 186 -9.71 -2.08 5.18
CA LEU A 186 -10.73 -1.43 6.00
C LEU A 186 -12.11 -2.08 5.80
N ALA A 187 -12.44 -2.49 4.58
CA ALA A 187 -13.69 -3.19 4.30
C ALA A 187 -13.74 -4.57 4.97
N ALA A 188 -12.63 -5.31 4.96
CA ALA A 188 -12.51 -6.57 5.69
C ALA A 188 -12.66 -6.36 7.20
N ALA A 189 -12.08 -5.29 7.75
CA ALA A 189 -12.25 -4.93 9.16
C ALA A 189 -13.71 -4.58 9.51
N ALA A 190 -14.39 -3.81 8.67
CA ALA A 190 -15.80 -3.45 8.86
C ALA A 190 -16.74 -4.67 8.76
N ALA A 191 -16.48 -5.58 7.82
CA ALA A 191 -17.25 -6.82 7.69
C ALA A 191 -17.09 -7.71 8.94
N ALA A 192 -15.86 -7.86 9.45
CA ALA A 192 -15.59 -8.65 10.66
C ALA A 192 -16.30 -8.08 11.91
N GLU A 193 -16.44 -6.75 12.00
CA GLU A 193 -17.21 -6.11 13.07
C GLU A 193 -18.71 -6.39 12.95
N ALA A 194 -19.30 -6.19 11.77
CA ALA A 194 -20.72 -6.46 11.53
C ALA A 194 -21.08 -7.94 11.81
N GLU A 195 -20.18 -8.87 11.46
CA GLU A 195 -20.32 -10.29 11.80
C GLU A 195 -20.23 -10.53 13.32
N ALA A 196 -19.33 -9.85 14.02
CA ALA A 196 -19.17 -9.95 15.47
C ALA A 196 -20.38 -9.39 16.24
N GLU A 197 -20.95 -8.26 15.79
CA GLU A 197 -22.19 -7.71 16.34
C GLU A 197 -23.37 -8.66 16.12
N ALA A 198 -23.52 -9.20 14.90
CA ALA A 198 -24.56 -10.18 14.60
C ALA A 198 -24.42 -11.47 15.43
N ALA A 199 -23.18 -11.91 15.71
CA ALA A 199 -22.91 -13.07 16.56
C ALA A 199 -23.18 -12.78 18.04
N ALA A 200 -22.92 -11.56 18.52
CA ALA A 200 -23.22 -11.14 19.89
C ALA A 200 -24.73 -11.10 20.17
N GLU A 201 -25.55 -10.75 19.18
CA GLU A 201 -27.01 -10.81 19.26
C GLU A 201 -27.57 -12.24 19.11
N GLY A 202 -26.80 -13.15 18.49
CA GLY A 202 -27.23 -14.52 18.16
C GLY A 202 -26.93 -15.61 19.19
N GLY A 203 -26.24 -15.31 20.30
CA GLY A 203 -26.00 -16.29 21.39
C GLY A 203 -25.23 -17.55 20.99
N GLY A 204 -24.48 -17.51 19.89
CA GLY A 204 -23.77 -18.66 19.32
C GLY A 204 -22.28 -18.67 19.59
N ASP A 205 -21.80 -19.79 20.09
CA ASP A 205 -20.41 -20.22 20.24
C ASP A 205 -19.76 -20.51 18.87
N GLY A 206 -19.47 -19.44 18.13
CA GLY A 206 -18.79 -19.48 16.83
C GLY A 206 -17.32 -19.05 16.91
N SER A 207 -16.40 -19.99 16.66
CA SER A 207 -14.98 -19.72 16.44
C SER A 207 -14.77 -18.92 15.14
N ALA A 208 -14.59 -17.60 15.25
CA ALA A 208 -14.31 -16.71 14.12
C ALA A 208 -12.83 -16.74 13.71
N GLY A 209 -12.56 -16.96 12.42
CA GLY A 209 -11.23 -17.03 11.81
C GLY A 209 -10.65 -15.68 11.34
N GLY A 210 -11.13 -14.56 11.87
CA GLY A 210 -10.55 -13.23 11.67
C GLY A 210 -9.99 -12.72 12.99
N GLY A 211 -8.70 -12.37 13.03
CA GLY A 211 -8.11 -11.80 14.25
C GLY A 211 -8.88 -10.55 14.71
N PRO A 212 -9.04 -10.32 16.02
CA PRO A 212 -9.84 -9.22 16.53
C PRO A 212 -9.27 -7.89 16.03
N ILE A 213 -10.12 -7.10 15.36
CA ILE A 213 -9.80 -5.70 15.06
C ILE A 213 -9.67 -4.93 16.38
N SER A 214 -8.83 -3.89 16.38
CA SER A 214 -8.71 -3.07 17.58
C SER A 214 -10.06 -2.39 17.90
N PRO A 215 -10.48 -2.31 19.18
CA PRO A 215 -11.77 -1.70 19.54
C PRO A 215 -11.83 -0.22 19.15
N ALA A 216 -10.68 0.46 19.11
CA ALA A 216 -10.57 1.83 18.63
C ALA A 216 -10.89 1.94 17.12
N LEU A 217 -10.38 1.01 16.30
CA LEU A 217 -10.69 0.98 14.87
C LEU A 217 -12.17 0.69 14.62
N ALA A 218 -12.76 -0.25 15.38
CA ALA A 218 -14.19 -0.54 15.32
C ALA A 218 -15.02 0.71 15.62
N ALA A 219 -14.73 1.40 16.73
CA ALA A 219 -15.41 2.63 17.09
C ALA A 219 -15.30 3.73 16.00
N ASN A 220 -14.13 3.87 15.38
CA ASN A 220 -13.93 4.83 14.28
C ASN A 220 -14.70 4.44 13.01
N LEU A 221 -14.82 3.15 12.71
CA LEU A 221 -15.62 2.64 11.58
C LEU A 221 -17.11 2.87 11.82
N ALA A 222 -17.61 2.58 13.01
CA ALA A 222 -18.99 2.85 13.41
C ALA A 222 -19.31 4.35 13.37
N GLU A 223 -18.39 5.20 13.85
CA GLU A 223 -18.53 6.65 13.74
C GLU A 223 -18.57 7.11 12.27
N ALA A 224 -17.70 6.55 11.43
CA ALA A 224 -17.66 6.86 10.01
C ALA A 224 -18.97 6.48 9.31
N ALA A 225 -19.51 5.29 9.61
CA ALA A 225 -20.80 4.84 9.11
C ALA A 225 -21.93 5.80 9.55
N ALA A 226 -21.96 6.20 10.82
CA ALA A 226 -22.94 7.15 11.34
C ALA A 226 -22.83 8.55 10.70
N ALA A 227 -21.62 8.97 10.30
CA ALA A 227 -21.39 10.22 9.59
C ALA A 227 -21.73 10.16 8.08
N GLY A 228 -22.12 9.00 7.55
CA GLY A 228 -22.42 8.81 6.12
C GLY A 228 -21.22 8.44 5.26
N VAL A 229 -20.15 7.92 5.86
CA VAL A 229 -18.99 7.36 5.17
C VAL A 229 -19.19 5.85 5.00
N THR A 230 -19.17 5.38 3.76
CA THR A 230 -19.27 3.95 3.44
C THR A 230 -17.91 3.42 3.04
N VAL A 231 -17.40 2.43 3.78
CA VAL A 231 -16.14 1.74 3.44
C VAL A 231 -16.48 0.55 2.57
N LEU A 232 -15.83 0.42 1.41
CA LEU A 232 -16.05 -0.69 0.46
C LEU A 232 -14.73 -1.31 0.02
N SER A 233 -14.76 -2.61 -0.22
CA SER A 233 -13.72 -3.30 -0.96
C SER A 233 -13.83 -2.93 -2.45
N ALA A 234 -12.77 -3.20 -3.22
CA ALA A 234 -12.82 -3.03 -4.67
C ALA A 234 -13.92 -3.86 -5.33
N ALA A 235 -14.14 -5.09 -4.85
CA ALA A 235 -15.17 -5.98 -5.36
C ALA A 235 -16.58 -5.44 -5.08
N ASP A 236 -16.82 -4.97 -3.86
CA ASP A 236 -18.12 -4.40 -3.47
C ASP A 236 -18.39 -3.09 -4.19
N TYR A 237 -17.37 -2.25 -4.37
CA TYR A 237 -17.51 -1.01 -5.12
C TYR A 237 -17.89 -1.28 -6.58
N VAL A 238 -17.20 -2.19 -7.26
CA VAL A 238 -17.48 -2.50 -8.67
C VAL A 238 -18.87 -3.13 -8.82
N SER A 239 -19.20 -4.14 -8.02
CA SER A 239 -20.50 -4.81 -8.10
C SER A 239 -21.69 -3.91 -7.75
N ARG A 240 -21.52 -2.96 -6.81
CA ARG A 240 -22.60 -2.07 -6.37
C ARG A 240 -22.88 -0.91 -7.32
N TYR A 241 -21.84 -0.34 -7.93
CA TYR A 241 -21.96 0.90 -8.71
C TYR A 241 -21.87 0.70 -10.22
N TRP A 242 -21.39 -0.44 -10.69
CA TRP A 242 -21.13 -0.67 -12.11
C TRP A 242 -21.87 -1.92 -12.61
N PRO A 243 -22.66 -1.83 -13.69
CA PRO A 243 -23.36 -2.99 -14.22
C PRO A 243 -22.34 -3.98 -14.84
N PRO A 244 -22.66 -5.29 -14.83
CA PRO A 244 -21.83 -6.29 -15.47
C PRO A 244 -21.73 -6.02 -16.98
N GLY A 245 -20.51 -6.10 -17.52
CA GLY A 245 -20.21 -5.76 -18.92
C GLY A 245 -19.96 -4.27 -19.17
N SER A 246 -19.90 -3.44 -18.13
CA SER A 246 -19.36 -2.09 -18.25
C SER A 246 -17.83 -2.12 -18.42
N PRO A 247 -17.22 -1.08 -19.04
CA PRO A 247 -15.76 -0.99 -19.18
C PRO A 247 -15.04 -1.08 -17.84
N VAL A 248 -15.65 -0.54 -16.78
CA VAL A 248 -15.13 -0.58 -15.41
C VAL A 248 -15.15 -2.00 -14.86
N SER A 249 -16.28 -2.72 -14.99
CA SER A 249 -16.38 -4.11 -14.51
C SER A 249 -15.46 -5.06 -15.28
N GLU A 250 -15.38 -4.94 -16.61
CA GLU A 250 -14.53 -5.81 -17.43
C GLU A 250 -13.04 -5.58 -17.14
N LEU A 251 -12.64 -4.32 -16.96
CA LEU A 251 -11.27 -4.00 -16.58
C LEU A 251 -10.94 -4.54 -15.19
N TYR A 252 -11.86 -4.39 -14.23
CA TYR A 252 -11.68 -4.94 -12.89
C TYR A 252 -11.53 -6.47 -12.90
N ASP A 253 -12.37 -7.18 -13.64
CA ASP A 253 -12.30 -8.64 -13.79
C ASP A 253 -10.97 -9.06 -14.43
N SER A 254 -10.51 -8.33 -15.44
CA SER A 254 -9.21 -8.53 -16.09
C SER A 254 -8.04 -8.31 -15.12
N LEU A 255 -8.08 -7.27 -14.29
CA LEU A 255 -7.07 -7.01 -13.26
C LEU A 255 -7.06 -8.09 -12.18
N CYS A 256 -8.23 -8.55 -11.73
CA CYS A 256 -8.36 -9.65 -10.79
C CYS A 256 -7.80 -10.95 -11.37
N ALA A 257 -8.13 -11.28 -12.62
CA ALA A 257 -7.59 -12.44 -13.32
C ALA A 257 -6.06 -12.34 -13.48
N ALA A 258 -5.53 -11.16 -13.81
CA ALA A 258 -4.10 -10.93 -13.92
C ALA A 258 -3.39 -11.06 -12.56
N LYS A 259 -4.00 -10.57 -11.47
CA LYS A 259 -3.48 -10.71 -10.10
C LYS A 259 -3.48 -12.18 -9.65
N LEU A 260 -4.54 -12.93 -9.94
CA LEU A 260 -4.63 -14.36 -9.64
C LEU A 260 -3.62 -15.16 -10.47
N ALA A 261 -3.47 -14.86 -11.76
CA ALA A 261 -2.46 -15.48 -12.61
C ALA A 261 -1.05 -15.15 -12.15
N ALA A 262 -0.79 -13.91 -11.73
CA ALA A 262 0.48 -13.51 -11.14
C ALA A 262 0.74 -14.25 -9.82
N ALA A 263 -0.25 -14.35 -8.93
CA ALA A 263 -0.12 -15.09 -7.67
C ALA A 263 0.07 -16.60 -7.89
N ALA A 264 -0.60 -17.18 -8.88
CA ALA A 264 -0.42 -18.57 -9.28
C ALA A 264 0.95 -18.84 -9.92
N ALA A 265 1.52 -17.85 -10.62
CA ALA A 265 2.88 -17.90 -11.16
C ALA A 265 3.97 -17.50 -10.13
N ASP A 266 3.58 -16.83 -9.04
CA ASP A 266 4.46 -16.42 -7.93
C ASP A 266 4.57 -17.49 -6.83
N GLY A 267 4.04 -18.70 -7.04
CA GLY A 267 4.48 -19.90 -6.30
C GLY A 267 6.00 -20.13 -6.38
N GLY A 268 6.67 -19.47 -7.34
CA GLY A 268 8.11 -19.41 -7.54
C GLY A 268 8.79 -18.06 -7.22
N GLY A 269 8.20 -17.22 -6.37
CA GLY A 269 8.93 -16.19 -5.62
C GLY A 269 8.94 -14.76 -6.18
N GLY A 270 8.08 -13.92 -5.60
CA GLY A 270 8.08 -12.47 -5.75
C GLY A 270 8.33 -11.75 -4.43
N GLY A 271 9.40 -10.94 -4.37
CA GLY A 271 9.54 -9.63 -3.69
C GLY A 271 9.02 -9.33 -2.26
N GLY A 272 8.42 -10.26 -1.52
CA GLY A 272 8.11 -10.12 -0.10
C GLY A 272 9.34 -10.46 0.75
N ASP A 273 9.38 -9.96 1.99
CA ASP A 273 10.38 -10.35 2.97
C ASP A 273 10.49 -11.88 3.02
N VAL A 274 11.55 -12.44 2.42
CA VAL A 274 11.75 -13.88 2.40
C VAL A 274 12.08 -14.25 3.84
N SER A 275 11.08 -14.71 4.60
CA SER A 275 11.28 -15.24 5.93
C SER A 275 12.18 -16.47 5.83
N TYR A 276 13.47 -16.24 6.06
CA TYR A 276 14.49 -17.28 6.04
C TYR A 276 14.31 -18.21 7.24
N SER A 277 14.30 -19.52 6.98
CA SER A 277 14.29 -20.52 8.05
C SER A 277 15.50 -20.32 8.97
N PRO A 278 15.33 -20.41 10.30
CA PRO A 278 16.45 -20.31 11.22
C PRO A 278 17.51 -21.38 10.91
N HIS A 279 18.78 -21.01 11.07
CA HIS A 279 19.87 -21.98 10.91
C HIS A 279 19.83 -22.98 12.07
N LEU A 280 20.22 -24.22 11.77
CA LEU A 280 20.45 -25.24 12.78
C LEU A 280 21.58 -24.81 13.72
N SER A 281 21.55 -25.30 14.95
CA SER A 281 22.65 -25.14 15.90
C SER A 281 23.89 -25.90 15.41
N GLN A 282 25.07 -25.50 15.91
CA GLN A 282 26.33 -26.15 15.53
C GLN A 282 26.32 -27.66 15.82
N GLN A 283 25.76 -28.07 16.96
CA GLN A 283 25.66 -29.47 17.36
C GLN A 283 24.80 -30.28 16.37
N GLU A 284 23.63 -29.77 15.97
CA GLU A 284 22.74 -30.43 15.02
C GLU A 284 23.37 -30.56 13.62
N VAL A 285 24.19 -29.58 13.21
CA VAL A 285 24.91 -29.65 11.94
C VAL A 285 25.98 -30.73 11.98
N GLU A 286 26.75 -30.81 13.06
CA GLU A 286 27.81 -31.82 13.24
C GLU A 286 27.22 -33.24 13.32
N GLU A 287 26.13 -33.43 14.08
CA GLU A 287 25.39 -34.69 14.17
C GLU A 287 24.79 -35.09 12.82
N GLY A 288 24.16 -34.16 12.10
CA GLY A 288 23.57 -34.41 10.78
C GLY A 288 24.60 -34.72 9.69
N LEU A 289 25.80 -34.14 9.77
CA LEU A 289 26.92 -34.49 8.89
C LEU A 289 27.49 -35.87 9.23
N ALA A 290 27.60 -36.22 10.51
CA ALA A 290 28.06 -37.54 10.95
C ALA A 290 27.05 -38.66 10.59
N ALA A 291 25.75 -38.36 10.64
CA ALA A 291 24.68 -39.27 10.24
C ALA A 291 24.51 -39.40 8.71
N GLY A 292 25.14 -38.53 7.92
CA GLY A 292 25.00 -38.49 6.46
C GLY A 292 23.67 -37.90 5.95
N GLU A 293 22.88 -37.29 6.84
CA GLU A 293 21.64 -36.59 6.48
C GLU A 293 21.88 -35.21 5.87
N LEU A 294 23.01 -34.59 6.23
CA LEU A 294 23.50 -33.35 5.66
C LEU A 294 24.72 -33.60 4.79
N LEU A 295 24.84 -32.83 3.71
CA LEU A 295 25.99 -32.83 2.84
C LEU A 295 26.71 -31.48 2.95
N ARG A 296 28.01 -31.52 3.21
CA ARG A 296 28.86 -30.33 3.23
C ARG A 296 29.38 -30.03 1.82
N GLY A 297 29.30 -28.79 1.39
CA GLY A 297 29.87 -28.35 0.10
C GLY A 297 30.04 -26.85 -0.03
N VAL A 298 30.59 -26.43 -1.17
CA VAL A 298 30.76 -25.00 -1.51
C VAL A 298 29.62 -24.56 -2.42
N LEU A 299 28.91 -23.50 -2.06
CA LEU A 299 27.83 -22.93 -2.87
C LEU A 299 28.39 -22.10 -4.03
N ARG A 300 28.00 -22.42 -5.26
CA ARG A 300 28.27 -21.65 -6.48
C ARG A 300 26.98 -21.15 -7.10
N VAL A 301 26.71 -19.87 -6.95
CA VAL A 301 25.58 -19.11 -7.48
C VAL A 301 25.82 -18.78 -8.96
N SER A 302 24.79 -18.98 -9.78
CA SER A 302 24.83 -18.65 -11.20
C SER A 302 24.89 -17.13 -11.41
N ARG A 303 25.89 -16.67 -12.17
CA ARG A 303 26.00 -15.25 -12.58
C ARG A 303 24.84 -14.79 -13.47
N ARG A 304 24.21 -15.70 -14.20
CA ARG A 304 23.08 -15.41 -15.10
C ARG A 304 21.74 -15.47 -14.38
N PHE A 305 21.62 -16.35 -13.39
CA PHE A 305 20.39 -16.56 -12.63
C PHE A 305 20.68 -16.48 -11.13
N PRO A 306 20.60 -15.29 -10.50
CA PRO A 306 20.93 -15.09 -9.09
C PRO A 306 20.02 -15.83 -8.09
N ARG A 307 19.08 -16.64 -8.58
CA ARG A 307 18.19 -17.51 -7.80
C ARG A 307 18.54 -18.99 -7.93
N GLU A 308 19.56 -19.31 -8.73
CA GLU A 308 20.01 -20.68 -8.94
C GLU A 308 21.45 -20.80 -8.47
N ALA A 309 21.72 -21.87 -7.74
CA ALA A 309 23.05 -22.20 -7.27
C ALA A 309 23.28 -23.71 -7.34
N VAL A 310 24.55 -24.10 -7.31
CA VAL A 310 24.99 -25.49 -7.26
C VAL A 310 25.93 -25.64 -6.08
N VAL A 311 25.67 -26.61 -5.21
CA VAL A 311 26.57 -26.98 -4.11
C VAL A 311 27.45 -28.13 -4.56
N ASP A 312 28.76 -27.90 -4.51
CA ASP A 312 29.78 -28.89 -4.81
C ASP A 312 30.15 -29.65 -3.52
N CYS A 313 29.58 -30.84 -3.32
CA CYS A 313 29.67 -31.61 -2.07
C CYS A 313 30.96 -32.45 -1.97
N GLY A 314 32.10 -31.88 -2.35
CA GLY A 314 33.34 -32.61 -2.64
C GLY A 314 34.41 -32.67 -1.55
N HIS A 315 34.10 -32.71 -0.25
CA HIS A 315 35.16 -32.86 0.76
C HIS A 315 34.85 -33.87 1.89
N GLY A 316 35.54 -35.01 1.85
CA GLY A 316 35.50 -36.10 2.84
C GLY A 316 36.14 -37.38 2.29
N PRO A 317 36.51 -38.38 3.13
CA PRO A 317 37.20 -39.61 2.72
C PRO A 317 36.39 -40.50 1.76
N ASP A 318 35.08 -40.26 1.60
CA ASP A 318 34.20 -40.98 0.65
C ASP A 318 33.95 -40.17 -0.65
N ALA A 319 34.96 -39.44 -1.13
CA ALA A 319 34.92 -38.62 -2.35
C ALA A 319 34.86 -39.43 -3.67
N ALA A 320 34.03 -40.46 -3.74
CA ALA A 320 33.74 -41.18 -4.97
C ALA A 320 32.54 -40.55 -5.69
N GLY A 321 32.80 -39.44 -6.40
CA GLY A 321 31.86 -38.81 -7.32
C GLY A 321 31.28 -37.51 -6.80
N GLY A 322 31.90 -36.38 -7.16
CA GLY A 322 31.44 -35.04 -6.82
C GLY A 322 29.95 -34.86 -7.11
N ARG A 323 29.13 -34.92 -6.05
CA ARG A 323 27.69 -34.79 -6.14
C ARG A 323 27.35 -33.31 -6.20
N LEU A 324 26.95 -32.86 -7.38
CA LEU A 324 26.46 -31.50 -7.59
C LEU A 324 24.99 -31.45 -7.19
N VAL A 325 24.66 -30.66 -6.17
CA VAL A 325 23.29 -30.46 -5.70
C VAL A 325 22.77 -29.13 -6.20
N ARG A 326 21.70 -29.12 -6.99
CA ARG A 326 21.04 -27.89 -7.43
C ARG A 326 20.23 -27.30 -6.29
N VAL A 327 20.38 -25.99 -6.07
CA VAL A 327 19.61 -25.20 -5.12
C VAL A 327 18.89 -24.10 -5.89
N SER A 328 17.56 -24.09 -5.80
CA SER A 328 16.70 -23.15 -6.54
C SER A 328 15.89 -22.29 -5.57
N GLY A 329 15.91 -20.98 -5.77
CA GLY A 329 15.16 -20.00 -4.99
C GLY A 329 15.94 -19.38 -3.82
N ARG A 330 15.53 -18.17 -3.42
CA ARG A 330 16.18 -17.42 -2.32
C ARG A 330 15.97 -18.08 -0.95
N GLY A 331 14.80 -18.66 -0.70
CA GLY A 331 14.52 -19.38 0.54
C GLY A 331 15.45 -20.59 0.71
N ALA A 332 15.66 -21.36 -0.36
CA ALA A 332 16.52 -22.55 -0.34
C ALA A 332 18.01 -22.21 -0.19
N MET A 333 18.48 -21.09 -0.76
CA MET A 333 19.85 -20.60 -0.53
C MET A 333 20.07 -20.07 0.90
N ASN A 334 18.99 -19.81 1.65
CA ASN A 334 19.00 -19.41 3.06
C ASN A 334 20.18 -18.48 3.46
N ARG A 335 20.21 -17.26 2.90
CA ARG A 335 21.21 -16.20 3.16
C ARG A 335 22.66 -16.51 2.75
N ALA A 336 22.93 -17.67 2.17
CA ALA A 336 24.26 -18.02 1.70
C ALA A 336 24.68 -17.21 0.45
N MET A 337 25.98 -16.95 0.34
CA MET A 337 26.62 -16.19 -0.72
C MET A 337 27.53 -17.07 -1.59
N GLU A 338 27.97 -16.51 -2.72
CA GLU A 338 28.94 -17.16 -3.61
C GLU A 338 30.22 -17.53 -2.86
N GLY A 339 30.57 -18.82 -2.88
CA GLY A 339 31.78 -19.35 -2.26
C GLY A 339 31.63 -19.79 -0.80
N ASP A 340 30.44 -19.65 -0.20
CA ASP A 340 30.19 -20.07 1.17
C ASP A 340 30.27 -21.60 1.33
N LEU A 341 30.82 -22.04 2.46
CA LEU A 341 30.76 -23.43 2.91
C LEU A 341 29.41 -23.66 3.60
N VAL A 342 28.58 -24.50 3.00
CA VAL A 342 27.20 -24.76 3.44
C VAL A 342 26.98 -26.24 3.74
N ALA A 343 26.02 -26.51 4.62
CA ALA A 343 25.46 -27.84 4.84
C ALA A 343 24.05 -27.88 4.22
N VAL A 344 23.81 -28.82 3.31
CA VAL A 344 22.52 -28.96 2.61
C VAL A 344 21.86 -30.29 2.91
N ARG A 345 20.53 -30.27 3.02
CA ARG A 345 19.68 -31.46 3.14
C ARG A 345 19.01 -31.73 1.80
N LEU A 346 18.98 -32.99 1.39
CA LEU A 346 18.27 -33.39 0.16
C LEU A 346 16.77 -33.46 0.41
N LEU A 347 16.00 -32.89 -0.50
CA LEU A 347 14.54 -33.01 -0.50
C LEU A 347 14.12 -34.36 -1.12
N PRO A 348 12.98 -34.92 -0.69
CA PRO A 348 12.44 -36.14 -1.28
C PRO A 348 12.11 -35.97 -2.78
N PRO A 349 12.21 -37.04 -3.59
CA PRO A 349 11.90 -36.99 -5.01
C PRO A 349 10.42 -36.63 -5.20
N GLY A 350 10.16 -35.45 -5.79
CA GLY A 350 8.82 -34.87 -5.96
C GLY A 350 8.67 -33.45 -5.42
N ALA A 351 9.56 -33.02 -4.50
CA ALA A 351 9.60 -31.64 -4.00
C ALA A 351 10.64 -30.74 -4.73
N ALA A 352 11.45 -31.32 -5.61
CA ALA A 352 12.55 -30.64 -6.30
C ALA A 352 12.10 -29.74 -7.47
N ASP A 353 10.90 -29.98 -8.00
CA ASP A 353 10.31 -29.23 -9.11
C ASP A 353 9.11 -28.42 -8.62
N GLY A 354 9.37 -27.46 -7.73
CA GLY A 354 8.45 -26.36 -7.44
C GLY A 354 8.43 -25.33 -8.58
N SER A 355 8.29 -25.78 -9.83
CA SER A 355 7.84 -24.92 -10.93
C SER A 355 6.31 -24.85 -10.89
N GLY A 356 5.82 -24.08 -9.92
CA GLY A 356 4.51 -23.47 -9.89
C GLY A 356 4.73 -22.05 -9.43
#